data_AF-T5A7Q6-F1
#
_entry.id   AF-T5A7Q6-F1
#
_cell.length_a   1.000
_cell.length_b   1.000
_cell.length_c   1.000
_cell.angle_alpha   90.00
_cell.angle_beta   90.00
_cell.angle_gamma   90.00
#
_symmetry.space_group_name_H-M   'P 1'
#
loop_
_entity.id
_entity.type
_entity.pdbx_description
1 polymer ?
#
loop_
_entity_poly.entity_id
_entity_poly.type
_entity_poly.pdbx_seq_one_letter_code
_entity_poly.pdbx_strand_id
1 'polypeptide(L)'
;MAQHPEDDRIICSIEKLADFEHYKAWYVDITVGLKALGLLGHINGQSPSPGLSHGADKLNEWNHDDTRAVRFLLLTIARELKRAVFENGWTEETTALKTLELIRDSAAEVSETTVEETIRVMFFLDPRKFDLETLAEKCKVRWTQIKTLYPDMKFKTFISLAQEGVIRRTCSLCCHQDYREIETDHDGVEEEEADEHL
;
A
#
# COMPACT_ATOMS: atom_id res chain seq x y z
N MET A 1 14.97 -49.41 3.85
CA MET A 1 14.36 -48.44 4.78
C MET A 1 14.04 -47.20 3.96
N ALA A 2 12.75 -46.96 3.69
CA ALA A 2 12.32 -45.79 2.93
C ALA A 2 12.27 -44.59 3.88
N GLN A 3 13.05 -43.55 3.60
CA GLN A 3 12.92 -42.27 4.28
C GLN A 3 11.62 -41.62 3.81
N HIS A 4 10.71 -41.39 4.76
CA HIS A 4 9.54 -40.55 4.53
C HIS A 4 10.02 -39.14 4.15
N PRO A 5 9.57 -38.56 3.03
CA PRO A 5 9.72 -37.12 2.85
C PRO A 5 8.84 -36.47 3.91
N GLU A 6 9.45 -35.83 4.90
CA GLU A 6 8.70 -34.97 5.81
C GLU A 6 8.12 -33.84 4.96
N ASP A 7 6.83 -33.97 4.73
CA ASP A 7 5.95 -32.93 4.24
C ASP A 7 6.02 -31.82 5.30
N ASP A 8 6.99 -30.91 5.16
CA ASP A 8 7.11 -29.64 5.89
C ASP A 8 5.85 -28.82 5.57
N ARG A 9 4.72 -29.23 6.13
CA ARG A 9 3.45 -28.53 6.03
C ARG A 9 3.60 -27.30 6.90
N ILE A 10 4.05 -26.22 6.27
CA ILE A 10 3.99 -24.87 6.81
C ILE A 10 2.51 -24.53 6.99
N ILE A 11 1.94 -24.88 8.14
CA ILE A 11 0.61 -24.46 8.58
C ILE A 11 0.79 -23.11 9.26
N CYS A 12 0.98 -22.07 8.47
CA CYS A 12 0.84 -20.71 8.93
C CYS A 12 -0.60 -20.27 8.66
N SER A 13 -1.40 -20.12 9.71
CA SER A 13 -2.68 -19.41 9.68
C SER A 13 -2.43 -17.90 9.54
N ILE A 14 -1.64 -17.51 8.53
CA ILE A 14 -1.38 -16.12 8.19
C ILE A 14 -2.50 -15.72 7.23
N GLU A 15 -3.25 -14.68 7.59
CA GLU A 15 -4.15 -14.03 6.66
C GLU A 15 -3.34 -13.62 5.43
N LYS A 16 -3.75 -14.11 4.26
CA LYS A 16 -2.98 -13.93 3.04
C LYS A 16 -3.02 -12.47 2.62
N LEU A 17 -1.87 -11.93 2.23
CA LEU A 17 -1.81 -10.57 1.68
C LEU A 17 -2.64 -10.50 0.40
N ALA A 18 -3.65 -9.64 0.39
CA ALA A 18 -4.49 -9.37 -0.77
C ALA A 18 -4.14 -8.05 -1.46
N ASP A 19 -3.75 -7.03 -0.69
CA ASP A 19 -3.53 -5.66 -1.16
C ASP A 19 -2.40 -4.96 -0.39
N PHE A 20 -2.05 -3.75 -0.83
CA PHE A 20 -1.00 -2.95 -0.19
C PHE A 20 -1.37 -2.39 1.19
N GLU A 21 -2.65 -2.27 1.52
CA GLU A 21 -3.07 -1.65 2.80
C GLU A 21 -2.65 -2.51 3.98
N HIS A 22 -2.69 -3.83 3.79
CA HIS A 22 -2.31 -4.81 4.81
C HIS A 22 -0.83 -5.24 4.73
N TYR A 23 -0.05 -4.70 3.79
CA TYR A 23 1.35 -5.08 3.56
C TYR A 23 2.20 -4.97 4.82
N LYS A 24 2.06 -3.88 5.59
CA LYS A 24 2.88 -3.65 6.78
C LYS A 24 2.64 -4.69 7.87
N ALA A 25 1.38 -5.04 8.11
CA ALA A 25 1.00 -6.06 9.10
C ALA A 25 1.49 -7.44 8.64
N TRP A 26 1.20 -7.80 7.39
CA TRP A 26 1.68 -9.04 6.76
C TRP A 26 3.20 -9.17 6.82
N TYR A 27 3.94 -8.08 6.56
CA TYR A 27 5.41 -8.07 6.59
C TYR A 27 5.97 -8.37 7.99
N VAL A 28 5.30 -7.90 9.05
CA VAL A 28 5.67 -8.24 10.43
C VAL A 28 5.46 -9.73 10.68
N ASP A 29 4.31 -10.29 10.28
CA ASP A 29 3.97 -11.70 10.50
C ASP A 29 4.90 -12.64 9.75
N ILE A 30 5.16 -12.39 8.46
CA ILE A 30 6.08 -13.22 7.66
C ILE A 30 7.52 -13.12 8.17
N THR A 31 7.94 -11.96 8.70
CA THR A 31 9.26 -11.79 9.31
C THR A 31 9.42 -12.67 10.55
N VAL A 32 8.39 -12.77 11.40
CA VAL A 32 8.40 -13.67 12.57
C VAL A 32 8.48 -15.13 12.13
N GLY A 33 7.70 -15.53 11.13
CA GLY A 33 7.72 -16.89 10.58
C GLY A 33 9.08 -17.27 9.98
N LEU A 34 9.62 -16.42 9.10
CA LEU A 34 10.93 -16.64 8.49
C LEU A 34 12.07 -16.64 9.53
N LYS A 35 11.97 -15.83 10.59
CA LYS A 35 12.93 -15.86 11.70
C LYS A 35 12.90 -17.19 12.45
N ALA A 36 11.71 -17.72 12.74
CA ALA A 36 11.56 -19.00 13.42
C ALA A 36 12.12 -20.17 12.58
N LEU A 37 12.06 -20.07 11.25
CA LEU A 37 12.62 -21.05 10.31
C LEU A 37 14.12 -20.85 10.03
N GLY A 38 14.76 -19.80 10.57
CA GLY A 38 16.15 -19.46 10.25
C GLY A 38 16.38 -18.85 8.86
N LEU A 39 15.31 -18.47 8.15
CA LEU A 39 15.34 -18.02 6.75
C LEU A 39 15.33 -16.49 6.59
N LEU A 40 15.19 -15.72 7.67
CA LEU A 40 15.05 -14.26 7.63
C LEU A 40 16.18 -13.55 6.84
N GLY A 41 17.41 -14.08 6.92
CA GLY A 41 18.56 -13.50 6.22
C GLY A 41 18.41 -13.43 4.70
N HIS A 42 17.58 -14.29 4.11
CA HIS A 42 17.36 -14.37 2.66
C HIS A 42 16.47 -13.25 2.12
N ILE A 43 15.61 -12.66 2.95
CA ILE A 43 14.67 -11.60 2.52
C ILE A 43 15.15 -10.18 2.88
N ASN A 44 16.23 -10.05 3.65
CA ASN A 44 16.77 -8.75 4.08
C ASN A 44 18.24 -8.53 3.65
N GLY A 45 18.80 -9.45 2.86
CA GLY A 45 20.17 -9.37 2.34
C GLY A 45 21.28 -9.71 3.33
N GLN A 46 20.95 -10.18 4.55
CA GLN A 46 21.95 -10.58 5.55
C GLN A 46 22.55 -11.97 5.27
N SER A 47 21.94 -12.77 4.39
CA SER A 47 22.45 -14.05 3.89
C SER A 47 22.79 -13.91 2.39
N PRO A 48 23.91 -13.27 2.02
CA PRO A 48 24.30 -13.13 0.62
C PRO A 48 24.68 -14.48 0.01
N SER A 49 24.39 -14.65 -1.28
CA SER A 49 24.75 -15.87 -2.01
C SER A 49 26.25 -16.15 -1.93
N PRO A 50 26.68 -17.38 -1.61
CA PRO A 50 28.09 -17.73 -1.55
C PRO A 50 28.74 -17.57 -2.93
N GLY A 51 29.89 -16.90 -2.98
CA GLY A 51 30.70 -16.89 -4.20
C GLY A 51 31.27 -18.28 -4.52
N LEU A 52 31.66 -18.50 -5.79
CA LEU A 52 32.20 -19.77 -6.30
C LEU A 52 33.38 -20.34 -5.47
N SER A 53 34.10 -19.49 -4.75
CA SER A 53 35.22 -19.86 -3.86
C SER A 53 34.81 -20.63 -2.60
N HIS A 54 33.52 -20.67 -2.24
CA HIS A 54 33.04 -21.26 -0.99
C HIS A 54 32.69 -22.76 -1.11
N GLY A 55 32.79 -23.33 -2.31
CA GLY A 55 32.46 -24.72 -2.60
C GLY A 55 30.98 -24.93 -2.98
N ALA A 56 30.72 -25.98 -3.75
CA ALA A 56 29.38 -26.29 -4.27
C ALA A 56 28.37 -26.60 -3.16
N ASP A 57 28.78 -27.25 -2.07
CA ASP A 57 27.89 -27.66 -0.99
C ASP A 57 27.23 -26.47 -0.29
N LYS A 58 27.99 -25.40 -0.02
CA LYS A 58 27.46 -24.17 0.59
C LYS A 58 26.50 -23.43 -0.33
N LEU A 59 26.78 -23.42 -1.64
CA LEU A 59 25.89 -22.83 -2.63
C LEU A 59 24.57 -23.62 -2.73
N ASN A 60 24.65 -24.95 -2.69
CA ASN A 60 23.47 -25.82 -2.72
C ASN A 60 22.60 -25.64 -1.47
N GLU A 61 23.21 -25.57 -0.28
CA GLU A 61 22.51 -25.29 0.97
C GLU A 61 21.83 -23.90 0.92
N TRP A 62 22.56 -22.88 0.50
CA TRP A 62 22.00 -21.53 0.35
C TRP A 62 20.83 -21.49 -0.64
N ASN A 63 20.96 -22.14 -1.81
CA ASN A 63 19.89 -22.24 -2.81
C ASN A 63 18.65 -22.97 -2.26
N HIS A 64 18.87 -24.00 -1.45
CA HIS A 64 17.79 -24.73 -0.80
C HIS A 64 17.01 -23.85 0.17
N ASP A 65 17.70 -23.12 1.04
CA ASP A 65 17.09 -22.21 2.00
C ASP A 65 16.41 -21.01 1.32
N ASP A 66 17.04 -20.44 0.29
CA ASP A 66 16.45 -19.37 -0.50
C ASP A 66 15.14 -19.84 -1.18
N THR A 67 15.14 -21.05 -1.76
CA THR A 67 13.94 -21.66 -2.35
C THR A 67 12.85 -21.88 -1.31
N ARG A 68 13.19 -22.31 -0.09
CA ARG A 68 12.22 -22.45 1.01
C ARG A 68 11.62 -21.11 1.40
N ALA A 69 12.44 -20.06 1.49
CA ALA A 69 11.97 -18.70 1.77
C ALA A 69 11.05 -18.16 0.66
N VAL A 70 11.40 -18.37 -0.62
CA VAL A 70 10.53 -18.04 -1.77
C VAL A 70 9.18 -18.74 -1.66
N ARG A 71 9.17 -20.06 -1.40
CA ARG A 71 7.93 -20.83 -1.25
C ARG A 71 7.09 -20.32 -0.09
N PHE A 72 7.72 -20.01 1.05
CA PHE A 72 7.03 -19.42 2.19
C PHE A 72 6.36 -18.10 1.82
N LEU A 73 7.08 -17.17 1.19
CA LEU A 73 6.53 -15.88 0.73
C LEU A 73 5.35 -16.06 -0.22
N LEU A 74 5.49 -16.94 -1.22
CA LEU A 74 4.40 -17.20 -2.16
C LEU A 74 3.21 -17.89 -1.49
N LEU A 75 3.37 -18.69 -0.45
CA LEU A 75 2.24 -19.32 0.24
C LEU A 75 1.39 -18.32 1.04
N THR A 76 1.97 -17.21 1.50
CA THR A 76 1.33 -16.20 2.36
C THR A 76 0.66 -15.06 1.60
N ILE A 77 0.57 -15.14 0.27
CA ILE A 77 -0.13 -14.13 -0.57
C ILE A 77 -1.36 -14.72 -1.27
N ALA A 78 -2.36 -13.87 -1.53
CA ALA A 78 -3.59 -14.22 -2.23
C ALA A 78 -3.33 -14.62 -3.69
N ARG A 79 -4.29 -15.31 -4.31
CA ARG A 79 -4.10 -15.86 -5.67
C ARG A 79 -3.97 -14.76 -6.72
N GLU A 80 -4.72 -13.69 -6.54
CA GLU A 80 -4.77 -12.51 -7.39
C GLU A 80 -3.41 -11.81 -7.36
N LEU A 81 -2.86 -11.62 -6.15
CA LEU A 81 -1.54 -11.05 -5.95
C LEU A 81 -0.43 -11.94 -6.53
N LYS A 82 -0.53 -13.27 -6.40
CA LYS A 82 0.41 -14.19 -7.08
C LYS A 82 0.47 -13.93 -8.57
N ARG A 83 -0.69 -13.81 -9.21
CA ARG A 83 -0.78 -13.57 -10.65
C ARG A 83 -0.03 -12.29 -11.03
N ALA A 84 -0.25 -11.20 -10.31
CA ALA A 84 0.46 -9.95 -10.53
C ALA A 84 1.99 -10.09 -10.32
N VAL A 85 2.43 -10.84 -9.29
CA VAL A 85 3.86 -11.14 -9.08
C VAL A 85 4.48 -11.87 -10.28
N PHE A 86 3.76 -12.83 -10.87
CA PHE A 86 4.22 -13.51 -12.10
C PHE A 86 4.26 -12.58 -13.31
N GLU A 87 3.24 -11.74 -13.47
CA GLU A 87 3.17 -10.74 -14.55
C GLU A 87 4.28 -9.68 -14.43
N ASN A 88 4.73 -9.38 -13.21
CA ASN A 88 5.84 -8.46 -12.90
C ASN A 88 7.24 -9.09 -13.00
N GLY A 89 7.35 -10.26 -13.62
CA GLY A 89 8.64 -10.84 -14.00
C GLY A 89 9.25 -11.77 -12.96
N TRP A 90 8.44 -12.34 -12.05
CA TRP A 90 8.91 -13.46 -11.22
C TRP A 90 9.23 -14.69 -12.10
N THR A 91 10.33 -15.36 -11.78
CA THR A 91 10.78 -16.60 -12.44
C THR A 91 11.25 -17.61 -11.39
N GLU A 92 11.46 -18.87 -11.78
CA GLU A 92 11.97 -19.91 -10.87
C GLU A 92 13.38 -19.59 -10.32
N GLU A 93 14.13 -18.71 -11.00
CA GLU A 93 15.48 -18.27 -10.59
C GLU A 93 15.44 -17.03 -9.68
N THR A 94 14.25 -16.47 -9.41
CA THR A 94 14.10 -15.27 -8.61
C THR A 94 14.35 -15.56 -7.13
N THR A 95 15.29 -14.84 -6.52
CA THR A 95 15.66 -15.02 -5.12
C THR A 95 14.55 -14.62 -4.15
N ALA A 96 14.65 -15.03 -2.88
CA ALA A 96 13.67 -14.66 -1.86
C ALA A 96 13.57 -13.14 -1.65
N LEU A 97 14.70 -12.43 -1.59
CA LEU A 97 14.73 -10.97 -1.51
C LEU A 97 13.98 -10.35 -2.70
N LYS A 98 14.29 -10.80 -3.93
CA LYS A 98 13.65 -10.24 -5.11
C LYS A 98 12.16 -10.57 -5.18
N THR A 99 11.78 -11.77 -4.72
CA THR A 99 10.38 -12.18 -4.59
C THR A 99 9.62 -11.26 -3.64
N LEU A 100 10.19 -10.91 -2.48
CA LEU A 100 9.58 -9.96 -1.54
C LEU A 100 9.37 -8.58 -2.18
N GLU A 101 10.35 -8.07 -2.92
CA GLU A 101 10.22 -6.80 -3.65
C GLU A 101 9.07 -6.85 -4.65
N LEU A 102 8.99 -7.93 -5.45
CA LEU A 102 7.90 -8.12 -6.41
C LEU A 102 6.54 -8.21 -5.73
N ILE A 103 6.43 -8.86 -4.57
CA ILE A 103 5.19 -8.92 -3.79
C ILE A 103 4.76 -7.53 -3.35
N ARG A 104 5.68 -6.72 -2.82
CA ARG A 104 5.39 -5.34 -2.41
C ARG A 104 4.88 -4.52 -3.59
N ASP A 105 5.57 -4.60 -4.71
CA ASP A 105 5.26 -3.79 -5.89
C ASP A 105 3.92 -4.25 -6.52
N SER A 106 3.70 -5.55 -6.63
CA SER A 106 2.44 -6.12 -7.11
C SER A 106 1.26 -5.83 -6.19
N ALA A 107 1.47 -5.78 -4.86
CA ALA A 107 0.40 -5.45 -3.92
C ALA A 107 -0.05 -4.00 -4.08
N ALA A 108 0.88 -3.10 -4.42
CA ALA A 108 0.56 -1.72 -4.76
C ALA A 108 -0.23 -1.60 -6.08
N GLU A 109 0.06 -2.46 -7.06
CA GLU A 109 -0.65 -2.50 -8.36
C GLU A 109 -2.06 -3.10 -8.28
N VAL A 110 -2.21 -4.21 -7.53
CA VAL A 110 -3.49 -4.93 -7.40
C VAL A 110 -4.47 -4.22 -6.47
N SER A 111 -3.98 -3.30 -5.63
CA SER A 111 -4.85 -2.45 -4.82
C SER A 111 -5.86 -1.75 -5.74
N GLU A 112 -7.15 -2.07 -5.57
CA GLU A 112 -8.26 -1.60 -6.42
C GLU A 112 -8.35 -0.07 -6.52
N THR A 113 -7.68 0.65 -5.63
CA THR A 113 -7.38 2.07 -5.75
C THR A 113 -6.51 2.33 -6.98
N THR A 114 -7.16 2.61 -8.12
CA THR A 114 -6.51 3.22 -9.29
C THR A 114 -5.65 4.41 -8.85
N VAL A 115 -4.62 4.83 -9.61
CA VAL A 115 -3.88 6.05 -9.25
C VAL A 115 -4.77 7.26 -9.14
N GLU A 116 -5.84 7.30 -9.93
CA GLU A 116 -6.90 8.30 -9.78
C GLU A 116 -7.57 8.22 -8.40
N GLU A 117 -7.94 7.04 -7.92
CA GLU A 117 -8.50 6.87 -6.57
C GLU A 117 -7.47 7.10 -5.47
N THR A 118 -6.21 6.70 -5.64
CA THR A 118 -5.13 7.01 -4.69
C THR A 118 -4.94 8.52 -4.56
N ILE A 119 -4.95 9.24 -5.69
CA ILE A 119 -4.91 10.71 -5.73
C ILE A 119 -6.18 11.29 -5.11
N ARG A 120 -7.38 10.78 -5.46
CA ARG A 120 -8.65 11.22 -4.85
C ARG A 120 -8.65 11.03 -3.35
N VAL A 121 -8.26 9.85 -2.85
CA VAL A 121 -8.17 9.55 -1.42
C VAL A 121 -7.21 10.54 -0.74
N MET A 122 -6.06 10.84 -1.34
CA MET A 122 -5.18 11.91 -0.84
C MET A 122 -5.87 13.28 -0.77
N PHE A 123 -6.54 13.70 -1.85
CA PHE A 123 -7.31 14.95 -1.87
C PHE A 123 -8.41 14.98 -0.80
N PHE A 124 -8.95 13.81 -0.46
CA PHE A 124 -10.04 13.67 0.49
C PHE A 124 -9.59 13.29 1.91
N LEU A 125 -8.29 13.12 2.18
CA LEU A 125 -7.79 12.94 3.55
C LEU A 125 -8.16 14.16 4.38
N ASP A 126 -9.03 13.96 5.38
CA ASP A 126 -9.45 15.03 6.28
C ASP A 126 -8.41 15.15 7.41
N PRO A 127 -7.59 16.22 7.44
CA PRO A 127 -6.54 16.39 8.44
C PRO A 127 -7.10 16.52 9.86
N ARG A 128 -8.41 16.75 10.04
CA ARG A 128 -9.05 16.84 11.36
C ARG A 128 -9.33 15.47 11.98
N LYS A 129 -9.32 14.40 11.18
CA LYS A 129 -9.62 13.03 11.64
C LYS A 129 -8.39 12.28 12.14
N PHE A 130 -7.20 12.83 11.92
CA PHE A 130 -5.94 12.15 12.19
C PHE A 130 -4.97 13.13 12.85
N ASP A 131 -4.15 12.66 13.77
CA ASP A 131 -2.97 13.41 14.18
C ASP A 131 -1.96 13.52 13.01
N LEU A 132 -0.99 14.42 13.17
CA LEU A 132 -0.01 14.71 12.12
C LEU A 132 0.81 13.47 11.73
N GLU A 133 1.13 12.60 12.68
CA GLU A 133 1.93 11.40 12.47
C GLU A 133 1.16 10.35 11.64
N THR A 134 -0.10 10.10 12.00
CA THR A 134 -1.00 9.20 11.28
C THR A 134 -1.29 9.72 9.87
N LEU A 135 -1.48 11.04 9.73
CA LEU A 135 -1.67 11.67 8.43
C LEU A 135 -0.41 11.51 7.55
N ALA A 136 0.78 11.71 8.12
CA ALA A 136 2.05 11.53 7.42
C ALA A 136 2.26 10.08 6.96
N GLU A 137 1.96 9.09 7.80
CA GLU A 137 2.07 7.67 7.43
C GLU A 137 1.06 7.32 6.32
N LYS A 138 -0.19 7.78 6.40
CA LYS A 138 -1.18 7.59 5.33
C LYS A 138 -0.71 8.21 4.01
N CYS A 139 -0.17 9.43 4.05
CA CYS A 139 0.42 10.08 2.88
C CYS A 139 1.61 9.27 2.32
N LYS A 140 2.49 8.76 3.19
CA LYS A 140 3.64 7.94 2.78
C LYS A 140 3.23 6.64 2.11
N VAL A 141 2.19 5.98 2.61
CA VAL A 141 1.62 4.78 1.98
C VAL A 141 1.13 5.13 0.57
N ARG A 142 0.33 6.19 0.41
CA ARG A 142 -0.18 6.62 -0.90
C ARG A 142 0.95 7.05 -1.85
N TRP A 143 1.98 7.73 -1.34
CA TRP A 143 3.17 8.06 -2.12
C TRP A 143 3.89 6.82 -2.64
N THR A 144 4.03 5.80 -1.80
CA THR A 144 4.68 4.55 -2.18
C THR A 144 3.90 3.86 -3.30
N GLN A 145 2.57 3.78 -3.19
CA GLN A 145 1.71 3.25 -4.25
C GLN A 145 1.86 4.02 -5.57
N ILE A 146 1.85 5.35 -5.53
CA ILE A 146 2.05 6.19 -6.71
C ILE A 146 3.44 5.98 -7.31
N LYS A 147 4.50 5.90 -6.49
CA LYS A 147 5.87 5.72 -6.96
C LYS A 147 6.14 4.36 -7.57
N THR A 148 5.46 3.31 -7.11
CA THR A 148 5.51 2.00 -7.75
C THR A 148 4.91 2.07 -9.15
N LEU A 149 3.76 2.72 -9.31
CA LEU A 149 3.05 2.83 -10.60
C LEU A 149 3.65 3.88 -11.55
N TYR A 150 4.23 4.95 -11.00
CA TYR A 150 4.84 6.06 -11.74
C TYR A 150 6.21 6.41 -11.15
N PRO A 151 7.26 5.62 -11.48
CA PRO A 151 8.61 5.80 -10.94
C PRO A 151 9.23 7.16 -11.28
N ASP A 152 8.78 7.84 -12.33
CA ASP A 152 9.29 9.15 -12.72
C ASP A 152 8.59 10.32 -12.00
N MET A 153 7.52 10.06 -11.23
CA MET A 153 6.84 11.11 -10.51
C MET A 153 7.77 11.72 -9.45
N LYS A 154 7.86 13.06 -9.45
CA LYS A 154 8.69 13.82 -8.53
C LYS A 154 7.97 13.99 -7.19
N PHE A 155 8.71 13.82 -6.09
CA PHE A 155 8.17 14.01 -4.74
C PHE A 155 7.55 15.39 -4.52
N LYS A 156 8.12 16.44 -5.15
CA LYS A 156 7.56 17.80 -5.10
C LYS A 156 6.13 17.86 -5.64
N THR A 157 5.83 17.12 -6.72
CA THR A 157 4.47 17.05 -7.28
C THR A 157 3.49 16.43 -6.28
N PHE A 158 3.90 15.36 -5.60
CA PHE A 158 3.11 14.73 -4.56
C PHE A 158 2.85 15.67 -3.38
N ILE A 159 3.87 16.41 -2.90
CA ILE A 159 3.68 17.41 -1.84
C ILE A 159 2.66 18.47 -2.27
N SER A 160 2.76 18.99 -3.49
CA SER A 160 1.82 20.00 -3.98
C SER A 160 0.38 19.48 -4.02
N LEU A 161 0.16 18.24 -4.47
CA LEU A 161 -1.17 17.61 -4.48
C LEU A 161 -1.71 17.39 -3.05
N ALA A 162 -0.87 16.90 -2.14
CA ALA A 162 -1.26 16.69 -0.74
C ALA A 162 -1.59 18.03 -0.04
N GLN A 163 -0.80 19.06 -0.29
CA GLN A 163 -1.04 20.42 0.22
C GLN A 163 -2.34 20.99 -0.33
N GLU A 164 -2.61 20.85 -1.63
CA GLU A 164 -3.85 21.36 -2.21
C GLU A 164 -5.09 20.68 -1.63
N GLY A 165 -5.04 19.36 -1.39
CA GLY A 165 -6.10 18.63 -0.70
C GLY A 165 -6.35 19.13 0.73
N VAL A 166 -5.27 19.31 1.51
CA VAL A 166 -5.34 19.81 2.89
C VAL A 166 -5.86 21.26 2.92
N ILE A 167 -5.32 22.15 2.07
CA ILE A 167 -5.68 23.56 2.00
C ILE A 167 -7.13 23.75 1.56
N ARG A 168 -7.62 23.01 0.55
CA ARG A 168 -9.03 23.11 0.13
C ARG A 168 -9.99 22.75 1.26
N ARG A 169 -9.66 21.74 2.08
CA ARG A 169 -10.49 21.27 3.20
C ARG A 169 -10.47 22.20 4.40
N THR A 170 -9.34 22.86 4.67
CA THR A 170 -9.24 23.85 5.74
C THR A 170 -9.83 25.20 5.32
N CYS A 171 -9.64 25.63 4.07
CA CYS A 171 -10.20 26.88 3.54
C CYS A 171 -11.69 26.83 3.22
N SER A 172 -12.29 25.68 2.88
CA SER A 172 -13.74 25.60 2.61
C SER A 172 -14.61 25.95 3.84
N LEU A 173 -14.01 26.08 5.02
CA LEU A 173 -14.67 26.53 6.24
C LEU A 173 -14.50 28.04 6.48
N CYS A 174 -13.39 28.63 6.02
CA CYS A 174 -13.20 30.08 6.06
C CYS A 174 -14.10 30.80 5.06
N CYS A 175 -14.48 30.15 3.96
CA CYS A 175 -15.30 30.77 2.90
C CYS A 175 -16.81 30.49 3.01
N HIS A 176 -17.26 29.69 3.98
CA HIS A 176 -18.68 29.38 4.19
C HIS A 176 -19.28 29.99 5.48
N GLN A 177 -18.50 30.76 6.25
CA GLN A 177 -19.04 31.52 7.38
C GLN A 177 -19.57 32.92 7.00
N ASP A 178 -19.20 33.48 5.85
CA ASP A 178 -19.57 34.86 5.48
C ASP A 178 -20.87 35.00 4.65
N TYR A 179 -21.57 33.90 4.32
CA TYR A 179 -22.79 33.94 3.50
C TYR A 179 -24.10 33.75 4.29
N ARG A 180 -24.06 33.74 5.63
CA ARG A 180 -25.27 33.60 6.47
C ARG A 180 -25.78 34.87 7.14
N GLU A 181 -25.17 36.04 6.88
CA GLU A 181 -25.59 37.30 7.50
C GLU A 181 -26.10 38.37 6.51
N ILE A 182 -26.42 38.00 5.25
CA ILE A 182 -26.98 38.95 4.27
C ILE A 182 -28.30 38.41 3.67
N GLU A 183 -29.21 37.90 4.50
CA GLU A 183 -30.62 37.68 4.11
C GLU A 183 -31.55 37.88 5.33
N THR A 184 -31.44 39.03 5.99
CA THR A 184 -32.53 39.57 6.83
C THR A 184 -32.43 41.07 6.79
N ASP A 185 -33.04 41.70 5.78
CA ASP A 185 -33.56 43.07 5.80
C ASP A 185 -34.00 43.44 4.37
N HIS A 186 -35.10 42.85 3.88
CA HIS A 186 -35.94 43.42 2.82
C HIS A 186 -37.18 42.55 2.61
N ASP A 187 -38.13 42.60 3.55
CA ASP A 187 -39.53 42.26 3.27
C ASP A 187 -40.41 43.17 4.11
N GLY A 188 -40.99 44.17 3.44
CA GLY A 188 -41.85 45.18 4.05
C GLY A 188 -42.10 46.37 3.13
N VAL A 189 -42.33 46.11 1.84
CA VAL A 189 -42.94 47.09 0.94
C VAL A 189 -44.40 46.67 0.79
N GLU A 190 -45.28 47.57 1.25
CA GLU A 190 -46.72 47.49 1.16
C GLU A 190 -47.17 47.48 -0.31
N GLU A 191 -48.00 46.52 -0.71
CA GLU A 191 -48.76 46.57 -1.96
C GLU A 191 -50.16 47.12 -1.67
N GLU A 192 -50.37 48.36 -2.10
CA GLU A 192 -51.66 49.05 -2.24
C GLU A 192 -51.96 49.15 -3.75
N GLU A 193 -53.07 48.57 -4.22
CA GLU A 193 -53.84 48.88 -5.45
C GLU A 193 -54.98 47.84 -5.54
N ALA A 194 -56.28 48.15 -5.41
CA ALA A 194 -57.19 49.06 -6.14
C ALA A 194 -57.47 48.63 -7.60
N ASP A 195 -58.66 48.02 -7.81
CA ASP A 195 -59.63 48.20 -8.93
C ASP A 195 -60.44 46.89 -9.12
N GLU A 196 -61.76 46.81 -8.90
CA GLU A 196 -62.91 47.46 -9.56
C GLU A 196 -63.23 46.91 -10.98
N HIS A 197 -64.48 46.44 -11.12
CA HIS A 197 -65.24 46.07 -12.34
C HIS A 197 -65.14 44.66 -12.94
N LEU A 198 -66.10 43.78 -12.56
CA LEU A 198 -67.26 43.38 -13.38
C LEU A 198 -68.22 42.47 -12.60
#